data_AF-A0AAE0L164-F1
#
_entry.id   AF-A0AAE0L164-F1
#
_cell.length_a   1.000
_cell.length_b   1.000
_cell.length_c   1.000
_cell.angle_alpha   90.00
_cell.angle_beta   90.00
_cell.angle_gamma   90.00
#
_symmetry.space_group_name_H-M   'P 1'
#
loop_
_entity.id
_entity.type
_entity.pdbx_description
1 polymer ?
#
loop_
_entity_poly.entity_id
_entity_poly.type
_entity_poly.pdbx_seq_one_letter_code
_entity_poly.pdbx_strand_id
1 'polypeptide(L)'
;MADDRLQQRVREFWKRVGSPDFAYDTAPEATKTQARCDSVSESSCSHEADFDVTIAIDRLSASGLEETELRTKYLDAGVPVIVTGAVDDWKAYQHWDYRFFQQQYGHLSVFVDIGNGERQKVKLEEYINFVEAYPDNLQALAGSSLYKPGCEEVPYLRLWHVEEQCPELREEYEIPGWFDDYFEKLPKKFRPYPTPHWVFIGPQDAHTPLHLDPWCTHAWFAQLQ
;
A
#
# COMPACT_ATOMS: atom_id res chain seq x y z
N MET A 1 -1.74 -0.49 -30.66
CA MET A 1 -1.70 0.88 -30.10
C MET A 1 -2.11 0.76 -28.64
N ALA A 2 -1.18 0.28 -27.81
CA ALA A 2 -1.41 0.06 -26.38
C ALA A 2 -1.49 1.42 -25.68
N ASP A 3 -2.74 1.82 -25.50
CA ASP A 3 -3.33 2.77 -24.55
C ASP A 3 -2.48 3.95 -24.04
N ASP A 4 -2.46 5.03 -24.83
CA ASP A 4 -2.01 6.36 -24.41
C ASP A 4 -2.74 6.86 -23.14
N ARG A 5 -3.96 6.38 -22.83
CA ARG A 5 -4.66 6.76 -21.60
C ARG A 5 -4.08 6.09 -20.37
N LEU A 6 -3.70 4.82 -20.43
CA LEU A 6 -3.04 4.15 -19.31
C LEU A 6 -1.71 4.85 -19.00
N GLN A 7 -0.94 5.20 -20.03
CA GLN A 7 0.30 5.96 -19.86
C GLN A 7 0.06 7.33 -19.24
N GLN A 8 -0.98 8.05 -19.64
CA GLN A 8 -1.34 9.33 -19.04
C GLN A 8 -1.76 9.17 -17.58
N ARG A 9 -2.61 8.19 -17.25
CA ARG A 9 -3.07 7.93 -15.88
C ARG A 9 -1.92 7.57 -14.94
N VAL A 10 -0.97 6.76 -15.41
CA VAL A 10 0.22 6.39 -14.64
C VAL A 10 1.13 7.62 -14.41
N ARG A 11 1.36 8.45 -15.42
CA ARG A 11 2.12 9.70 -15.26
C ARG A 11 1.45 10.67 -14.28
N GLU A 12 0.14 10.81 -14.36
CA GLU A 12 -0.64 11.65 -13.45
C GLU A 12 -0.62 11.10 -12.02
N PHE A 13 -0.71 9.77 -11.86
CA PHE A 13 -0.55 9.10 -10.57
C PHE A 13 0.81 9.42 -9.94
N TRP A 14 1.90 9.28 -10.70
CA TRP A 14 3.26 9.55 -10.23
C TRP A 14 3.51 11.00 -9.83
N LYS A 15 3.00 11.92 -10.66
CA LYS A 15 3.03 13.35 -10.36
C LYS A 15 2.23 13.69 -9.10
N ARG A 16 1.13 12.97 -8.84
CA ARG A 16 0.27 13.16 -7.66
C ARG A 16 0.88 12.64 -6.37
N VAL A 17 1.64 11.54 -6.40
CA VAL A 17 2.30 10.98 -5.22
C VAL A 17 3.64 11.67 -4.88
N GLY A 18 3.98 12.77 -5.56
CA GLY A 18 5.11 13.62 -5.19
C GLY A 18 6.49 13.12 -5.64
N SER A 19 6.55 12.20 -6.61
CA SER A 19 7.81 11.71 -7.19
C SER A 19 8.01 12.28 -8.60
N PRO A 20 8.68 13.44 -8.75
CA PRO A 20 8.78 14.13 -10.05
C PRO A 20 9.81 13.53 -11.02
N ASP A 21 10.67 12.60 -10.59
CA ASP A 21 11.91 12.28 -11.34
C ASP A 21 11.96 10.89 -11.99
N PHE A 22 10.91 10.07 -11.92
CA PHE A 22 10.93 8.77 -12.60
C PHE A 22 10.28 8.80 -13.98
N ALA A 23 11.11 8.96 -15.01
CA ALA A 23 10.71 8.84 -16.40
C ALA A 23 10.55 7.35 -16.79
N TYR A 24 9.32 7.00 -17.20
CA TYR A 24 8.91 5.69 -17.70
C TYR A 24 9.84 5.11 -18.79
N ASP A 25 10.54 5.98 -19.52
CA ASP A 25 11.38 5.65 -20.68
C ASP A 25 12.63 4.80 -20.36
N THR A 26 12.82 4.37 -19.10
CA THR A 26 13.98 3.59 -18.64
C THR A 26 13.64 2.23 -18.03
N ALA A 27 12.37 1.85 -17.93
CA ALA A 27 11.98 0.55 -17.38
C ALA A 27 12.21 -0.59 -18.42
N PRO A 28 12.84 -1.73 -18.03
CA PRO A 28 12.99 -2.87 -18.92
C PRO A 28 11.63 -3.44 -19.34
N GLU A 29 11.50 -3.76 -20.63
CA GLU A 29 10.23 -4.09 -21.28
C GLU A 29 9.40 -5.16 -20.55
N ALA A 30 8.25 -4.73 -20.03
CA ALA A 30 7.19 -5.52 -19.40
C ALA A 30 6.45 -6.46 -20.39
N THR A 31 7.06 -6.83 -21.51
CA THR A 31 6.38 -7.39 -22.69
C THR A 31 5.73 -8.76 -22.46
N LYS A 32 6.25 -9.61 -21.56
CA LYS A 32 5.65 -10.92 -21.27
C LYS A 32 4.43 -10.85 -20.35
N THR A 33 4.47 -9.97 -19.35
CA THR A 33 3.33 -9.75 -18.45
C THR A 33 2.25 -8.93 -19.14
N GLN A 34 2.66 -7.91 -19.92
CA GLN A 34 1.75 -7.10 -20.72
C GLN A 34 0.98 -7.93 -21.75
N ALA A 35 1.65 -8.83 -22.48
CA ALA A 35 0.97 -9.70 -23.45
C ALA A 35 -0.09 -10.62 -22.79
N ARG A 36 0.12 -11.02 -21.53
CA ARG A 36 -0.84 -11.82 -20.76
C ARG A 36 -2.02 -10.96 -20.29
N CYS A 37 -1.78 -9.73 -19.85
CA CYS A 37 -2.86 -8.79 -19.51
C CYS A 37 -3.65 -8.36 -20.74
N ASP A 38 -3.00 -8.05 -21.85
CA ASP A 38 -3.62 -7.64 -23.11
C ASP A 38 -4.44 -8.77 -23.78
N SER A 39 -4.12 -10.03 -23.45
CA SER A 39 -4.91 -11.18 -23.89
C SER A 39 -6.25 -11.33 -23.15
N VAL A 40 -6.44 -10.59 -22.05
CA VAL A 40 -7.74 -10.47 -21.37
C VAL A 40 -8.55 -9.40 -22.09
N SER A 41 -9.37 -9.80 -23.07
CA SER A 41 -10.18 -8.87 -23.85
C SER A 41 -11.22 -8.16 -22.98
N GLU A 42 -11.27 -6.82 -23.04
CA GLU A 42 -12.29 -5.98 -22.40
C GLU A 42 -13.73 -6.24 -22.90
N SER A 43 -13.91 -7.00 -23.99
CA SER A 43 -15.20 -7.16 -24.67
C SER A 43 -16.18 -8.14 -24.03
N SER A 44 -16.02 -8.48 -22.75
CA SER A 44 -17.05 -9.22 -21.99
C SER A 44 -17.14 -8.82 -20.52
N CYS A 45 -16.80 -7.57 -20.18
CA CYS A 45 -17.12 -7.02 -18.86
C CYS A 45 -18.64 -6.72 -18.76
N SER A 46 -19.46 -7.77 -18.76
CA SER A 46 -20.64 -7.76 -17.90
C SER A 46 -20.13 -7.47 -16.49
N HIS A 47 -20.85 -6.64 -15.71
CA HIS A 47 -20.49 -6.24 -14.35
C HIS A 47 -20.48 -7.41 -13.31
N GLU A 48 -20.29 -8.63 -13.78
CA GLU A 48 -20.11 -9.86 -13.03
C GLU A 48 -19.03 -10.67 -13.77
N ALA A 49 -17.78 -10.19 -13.75
CA ALA A 49 -16.69 -11.13 -13.91
C ALA A 49 -16.64 -11.93 -12.61
N ASP A 50 -17.22 -13.12 -12.66
CA ASP A 50 -17.23 -14.09 -11.56
C ASP A 50 -15.79 -14.58 -11.37
N PHE A 51 -14.97 -13.77 -10.69
CA PHE A 51 -13.65 -14.16 -10.22
C PHE A 51 -13.80 -15.08 -9.01
N ASP A 52 -14.53 -16.19 -9.17
CA ASP A 52 -14.56 -17.29 -8.19
C ASP A 52 -13.27 -18.13 -8.28
N VAL A 53 -12.15 -17.45 -8.52
CA VAL A 53 -10.81 -18.03 -8.51
C VAL A 53 -10.24 -17.76 -7.13
N THR A 54 -10.60 -18.63 -6.19
CA THR A 54 -9.91 -18.67 -4.90
C THR A 54 -8.53 -19.27 -5.12
N ILE A 55 -7.50 -18.41 -5.17
CA ILE A 55 -6.10 -18.86 -5.20
C ILE A 55 -5.69 -19.13 -3.74
N ALA A 56 -5.43 -20.39 -3.43
CA ALA A 56 -4.82 -20.73 -2.15
C ALA A 56 -3.42 -20.11 -2.07
N ILE A 57 -3.17 -19.32 -1.02
CA ILE A 57 -1.87 -18.72 -0.74
C ILE A 57 -1.19 -19.55 0.33
N ASP A 58 0.05 -19.95 0.08
CA ASP A 58 0.85 -20.70 1.03
C ASP A 58 1.10 -19.88 2.30
N ARG A 59 1.09 -20.56 3.43
CA ARG A 59 1.34 -19.99 4.76
C ARG A 59 2.54 -20.69 5.38
N LEU A 60 3.58 -19.91 5.66
CA LEU A 60 4.80 -20.38 6.32
C LEU A 60 4.87 -19.80 7.73
N SER A 61 5.43 -20.56 8.68
CA SER A 61 5.82 -19.99 9.97
C SER A 61 7.17 -19.31 9.83
N ALA A 62 7.34 -18.11 10.38
CA ALA A 62 8.65 -17.46 10.49
C ALA A 62 9.62 -18.30 11.34
N SER A 63 9.09 -19.07 12.29
CA SER A 63 9.89 -19.98 13.11
C SER A 63 10.41 -21.14 12.26
N GLY A 64 11.73 -21.21 12.10
CA GLY A 64 12.39 -22.23 11.29
C GLY A 64 12.29 -22.00 9.78
N LEU A 65 11.88 -20.80 9.33
CA LEU A 65 11.90 -20.45 7.91
C LEU A 65 13.33 -20.20 7.45
N GLU A 66 13.81 -21.08 6.57
CA GLU A 66 15.09 -20.89 5.89
C GLU A 66 14.96 -19.81 4.81
N GLU A 67 15.84 -18.79 4.84
CA GLU A 67 15.82 -17.70 3.86
C GLU A 67 15.90 -18.22 2.41
N THR A 68 16.71 -19.25 2.19
CA THR A 68 16.88 -19.86 0.86
C THR A 68 15.59 -20.49 0.34
N GLU A 69 14.78 -21.07 1.22
CA GLU A 69 13.47 -21.63 0.85
C GLU A 69 12.51 -20.51 0.45
N LEU A 70 12.40 -19.46 1.28
CA LEU A 70 11.54 -18.32 0.98
C LEU A 70 11.93 -17.65 -0.34
N ARG A 71 13.23 -17.43 -0.55
CA ARG A 71 13.75 -16.78 -1.75
C ARG A 71 13.49 -17.59 -3.00
N THR A 72 13.90 -18.85 -3.03
CA THR A 72 13.84 -19.66 -4.27
C THR A 72 12.41 -20.05 -4.66
N LYS A 73 11.56 -20.39 -3.68
CA LYS A 73 10.19 -20.85 -3.97
C LYS A 73 9.21 -19.70 -4.19
N TYR A 74 9.46 -18.52 -3.63
CA TYR A 74 8.49 -17.42 -3.63
C TYR A 74 9.05 -16.15 -4.26
N LEU A 75 10.15 -15.59 -3.75
CA LEU A 75 10.67 -14.30 -4.24
C LEU A 75 11.14 -14.39 -5.71
N ASP A 76 12.03 -15.33 -6.02
CA ASP A 76 12.59 -15.53 -7.37
C ASP A 76 11.54 -16.05 -8.36
N ALA A 77 10.55 -16.80 -7.86
CA ALA A 77 9.46 -17.35 -8.64
C ALA A 77 8.31 -16.36 -8.88
N GLY A 78 8.29 -15.22 -8.18
CA GLY A 78 7.19 -14.25 -8.23
C GLY A 78 5.86 -14.80 -7.70
N VAL A 79 5.92 -15.66 -6.67
CA VAL A 79 4.74 -16.31 -6.07
C VAL A 79 4.45 -15.66 -4.70
N PRO A 80 3.21 -15.17 -4.46
CA PRO A 80 2.85 -14.60 -3.17
C PRO A 80 2.83 -15.65 -2.05
N VAL A 81 3.19 -15.24 -0.84
CA VAL A 81 3.21 -16.08 0.36
C VAL A 81 2.86 -15.27 1.59
N ILE A 82 2.22 -15.90 2.56
CA ILE A 82 1.95 -15.32 3.87
C ILE A 82 2.95 -15.92 4.87
N VAL A 83 3.73 -15.08 5.53
CA VAL A 83 4.60 -15.51 6.63
C VAL A 83 3.95 -15.14 7.97
N THR A 84 3.61 -16.16 8.75
CA THR A 84 2.98 -16.04 10.06
C THR A 84 4.05 -15.96 11.16
N GLY A 85 3.79 -15.19 12.23
CA GLY A 85 4.74 -15.02 13.33
C GLY A 85 5.96 -14.14 13.02
N ALA A 86 5.98 -13.46 11.86
CA ALA A 86 7.13 -12.64 11.44
C ALA A 86 7.26 -11.30 12.19
N VAL A 87 6.19 -10.86 12.87
CA VAL A 87 6.09 -9.55 13.50
C VAL A 87 5.80 -9.63 15.00
N ASP A 88 5.75 -10.83 15.57
CA ASP A 88 5.31 -11.07 16.95
C ASP A 88 6.17 -10.32 17.99
N ASP A 89 7.46 -10.15 17.69
CA ASP A 89 8.42 -9.46 18.54
C ASP A 89 8.47 -7.93 18.32
N TRP A 90 7.74 -7.40 17.33
CA TRP A 90 7.72 -5.96 17.08
C TRP A 90 6.95 -5.24 18.16
N LYS A 91 7.52 -4.16 18.70
CA LYS A 91 6.78 -3.26 19.61
C LYS A 91 5.56 -2.68 18.90
N ALA A 92 5.71 -2.32 17.62
CA ALA A 92 4.62 -1.85 16.77
C ALA A 92 3.46 -2.86 16.74
N TYR A 93 3.72 -4.16 16.63
CA TYR A 93 2.67 -5.18 16.63
C TYR A 93 1.93 -5.26 17.98
N GLN A 94 2.60 -4.93 19.09
CA GLN A 94 2.03 -5.01 20.43
C GLN A 94 1.15 -3.81 20.80
N HIS A 95 1.42 -2.62 20.24
CA HIS A 95 0.73 -1.39 20.67
C HIS A 95 0.30 -0.43 19.57
N TRP A 96 0.64 -0.65 18.29
CA TRP A 96 0.08 0.17 17.22
C TRP A 96 -1.37 -0.20 17.01
N ASP A 97 -2.25 0.65 17.52
CA ASP A 97 -3.67 0.66 17.26
C ASP A 97 -4.15 2.08 16.98
N TYR A 98 -5.43 2.22 16.63
CA TYR A 98 -6.04 3.53 16.38
C TYR A 98 -5.93 4.46 17.59
N ARG A 99 -6.05 3.92 18.81
CA ARG A 99 -5.95 4.70 20.04
C ARG A 99 -4.56 5.26 20.25
N PHE A 100 -3.50 4.49 20.00
CA PHE A 100 -2.11 4.90 20.08
C PHE A 100 -1.85 6.08 19.15
N PHE A 101 -2.19 5.93 17.86
CA PHE A 101 -2.00 7.00 16.88
C PHE A 101 -2.83 8.25 17.21
N GLN A 102 -4.07 8.08 17.65
CA GLN A 102 -4.91 9.22 18.04
C GLN A 102 -4.35 9.96 19.26
N GLN A 103 -3.93 9.24 20.30
CA GLN A 103 -3.48 9.86 21.56
C GLN A 103 -2.09 10.50 21.44
N GLN A 104 -1.14 9.82 20.79
CA GLN A 104 0.24 10.30 20.70
C GLN A 104 0.44 11.25 19.51
N TYR A 105 -0.24 10.98 18.39
CA TYR A 105 0.04 11.59 17.10
C TYR A 105 -1.19 12.27 16.47
N GLY A 106 -2.33 12.34 17.16
CA GLY A 106 -3.58 12.90 16.63
C GLY A 106 -3.45 14.32 16.08
N HIS A 107 -2.58 15.12 16.67
CA HIS A 107 -2.30 16.50 16.28
C HIS A 107 -1.56 16.63 14.94
N LEU A 108 -0.97 15.56 14.41
CA LEU A 108 -0.26 15.57 13.12
C LEU A 108 -1.23 15.85 11.99
N SER A 109 -0.74 16.51 10.94
CA SER A 109 -1.50 16.65 9.69
C SER A 109 -1.07 15.58 8.70
N VAL A 110 -2.04 14.83 8.19
CA VAL A 110 -1.85 13.74 7.23
C VAL A 110 -2.65 14.02 5.96
N PHE A 111 -2.25 13.39 4.85
CA PHE A 111 -2.96 13.50 3.57
C PHE A 111 -3.73 12.22 3.29
N VAL A 112 -5.06 12.31 3.40
CA VAL A 112 -5.99 11.20 3.17
C VAL A 112 -6.43 11.24 1.71
N ASP A 113 -6.37 10.10 1.02
CA ASP A 113 -6.98 9.96 -0.31
C ASP A 113 -8.50 9.97 -0.16
N ILE A 114 -9.18 10.90 -0.82
CA ILE A 114 -10.64 11.06 -0.75
C ILE A 114 -11.31 10.70 -2.08
N GLY A 115 -10.59 9.96 -2.92
CA GLY A 115 -11.09 9.49 -4.20
C GLY A 115 -10.84 10.44 -5.38
N ASN A 116 -11.05 9.94 -6.60
CA ASN A 116 -10.88 10.65 -7.88
C ASN A 116 -9.53 11.35 -8.06
N GLY A 117 -8.53 10.88 -7.33
CA GLY A 117 -7.21 11.50 -7.34
C GLY A 117 -7.08 12.79 -6.55
N GLU A 118 -7.99 13.02 -5.63
CA GLU A 118 -7.89 14.12 -4.67
C GLU A 118 -7.33 13.60 -3.34
N ARG A 119 -6.52 14.44 -2.69
CA ARG A 119 -6.05 14.21 -1.33
C ARG A 119 -6.44 15.38 -0.46
N GLN A 120 -6.96 15.09 0.72
CA GLN A 120 -7.32 16.09 1.70
C GLN A 120 -6.36 16.05 2.89
N LYS A 121 -5.87 17.23 3.28
CA LYS A 121 -5.09 17.39 4.51
C LYS A 121 -6.04 17.50 5.70
N VAL A 122 -5.91 16.59 6.67
CA VAL A 122 -6.72 16.55 7.91
C VAL A 122 -5.83 16.28 9.11
N LYS A 123 -6.35 16.46 10.33
CA LYS A 123 -5.67 15.95 11.53
C LYS A 123 -5.78 14.43 11.60
N LEU A 124 -4.75 13.76 12.10
CA LEU A 124 -4.77 12.31 12.25
C LEU A 124 -5.91 11.86 13.17
N GLU A 125 -6.18 12.60 14.25
CA GLU A 125 -7.30 12.31 15.14
C GLU A 125 -8.67 12.40 14.45
N GLU A 126 -8.85 13.38 13.55
CA GLU A 126 -10.07 13.54 12.76
C GLU A 126 -10.25 12.35 11.80
N TYR A 127 -9.17 11.88 11.19
CA TYR A 127 -9.20 10.71 10.31
C TYR A 127 -9.47 9.41 11.09
N ILE A 128 -8.84 9.21 12.24
CA ILE A 128 -9.07 8.01 13.05
C ILE A 128 -10.52 7.95 13.56
N ASN A 129 -11.08 9.09 14.01
CA ASN A 129 -12.50 9.17 14.36
C ASN A 129 -13.40 8.81 13.17
N PHE A 130 -13.01 9.16 11.93
CA PHE A 130 -13.71 8.74 10.73
C PHE A 130 -13.65 7.22 10.54
N VAL A 131 -12.45 6.63 10.67
CA VAL A 131 -12.22 5.19 10.51
C VAL A 131 -13.04 4.38 11.52
N GLU A 132 -13.02 4.75 12.80
CA GLU A 132 -13.73 4.01 13.85
C GLU A 132 -15.25 4.13 13.76
N ALA A 133 -15.77 5.22 13.18
CA ALA A 133 -17.21 5.39 12.99
C ALA A 133 -17.75 4.73 11.71
N TYR A 134 -16.89 4.39 10.74
CA TYR A 134 -17.30 3.75 9.49
C TYR A 134 -17.22 2.22 9.58
N PRO A 135 -18.20 1.45 9.06
CA PRO A 135 -19.44 1.89 8.42
C PRO A 135 -20.61 2.03 9.41
N ASP A 136 -20.44 1.68 10.68
CA ASP A 136 -21.55 1.41 11.60
C ASP A 136 -22.23 2.66 12.16
N ASN A 137 -21.56 3.82 12.14
CA ASN A 137 -22.04 5.07 12.74
C ASN A 137 -21.90 6.28 11.79
N LEU A 138 -22.44 6.14 10.57
CA LEU A 138 -22.40 7.21 9.56
C LEU A 138 -23.08 8.52 9.99
N GLN A 139 -24.00 8.48 10.97
CA GLN A 139 -24.63 9.69 11.50
C GLN A 139 -23.63 10.58 12.24
N ALA A 140 -22.67 10.00 12.96
CA ALA A 140 -21.59 10.76 13.60
C ALA A 140 -20.68 11.45 12.56
N LEU A 141 -20.70 11.00 11.31
CA LEU A 141 -19.91 11.52 10.21
C LEU A 141 -20.62 12.61 9.39
N ALA A 142 -21.88 12.92 9.66
CA ALA A 142 -22.68 13.84 8.83
C ALA A 142 -22.11 15.28 8.72
N GLY A 143 -21.20 15.68 9.61
CA GLY A 143 -20.47 16.95 9.54
C GLY A 143 -18.99 16.82 9.17
N SER A 144 -18.49 15.61 8.94
CA SER A 144 -17.10 15.37 8.58
C SER A 144 -16.86 15.77 7.13
N SER A 145 -15.79 16.52 6.87
CA SER A 145 -15.35 16.83 5.50
C SER A 145 -14.90 15.61 4.70
N LEU A 146 -14.59 14.50 5.39
CA LEU A 146 -14.16 13.24 4.77
C LEU A 146 -15.35 12.40 4.29
N TYR A 147 -16.52 12.57 4.91
CA TYR A 147 -17.69 11.78 4.59
C TYR A 147 -18.51 12.41 3.47
N LYS A 148 -18.61 11.69 2.35
CA LYS A 148 -19.41 12.09 1.19
C LYS A 148 -20.48 11.02 0.94
N PRO A 149 -21.74 11.25 1.37
CA PRO A 149 -22.82 10.28 1.16
C PRO A 149 -22.99 9.93 -0.32
N GLY A 150 -23.06 8.64 -0.63
CA GLY A 150 -23.25 8.14 -2.00
C GLY A 150 -21.98 8.10 -2.86
N CYS A 151 -20.80 8.42 -2.30
CA CYS A 151 -19.53 8.12 -2.95
C CYS A 151 -19.12 6.67 -2.67
N GLU A 152 -18.68 5.96 -3.71
CA GLU A 152 -18.20 4.58 -3.61
C GLU A 152 -16.78 4.49 -3.02
N GLU A 153 -15.96 5.52 -3.22
CA GLU A 153 -14.59 5.56 -2.69
C GLU A 153 -14.59 6.07 -1.25
N VAL A 154 -14.08 5.23 -0.35
CA VAL A 154 -13.96 5.55 1.08
C VAL A 154 -12.59 6.18 1.36
N PRO A 155 -12.52 7.26 2.16
CA PRO A 155 -11.26 7.91 2.51
C PRO A 155 -10.19 6.97 3.07
N TYR A 156 -9.00 6.99 2.47
CA TYR A 156 -7.92 6.05 2.75
C TYR A 156 -6.57 6.77 3.01
N LEU A 157 -6.02 6.64 4.22
CA LEU A 157 -4.66 7.07 4.53
C LEU A 157 -3.68 6.00 4.05
N ARG A 158 -3.27 6.11 2.79
CA ARG A 158 -2.30 5.23 2.14
C ARG A 158 -0.96 5.93 1.91
N LEU A 159 0.13 5.17 1.88
CA LEU A 159 1.46 5.69 1.62
C LEU A 159 1.86 6.80 2.62
N TRP A 160 1.52 6.63 3.90
CA TRP A 160 1.93 7.58 4.94
C TRP A 160 3.38 7.31 5.36
N HIS A 161 4.29 8.23 5.01
CA HIS A 161 5.68 8.22 5.47
C HIS A 161 5.77 8.64 6.95
N VAL A 162 5.37 7.73 7.84
CA VAL A 162 5.29 8.01 9.28
C VAL A 162 6.64 8.45 9.86
N GLU A 163 7.74 7.84 9.41
CA GLU A 163 9.10 8.11 9.90
C GLU A 163 9.60 9.54 9.63
N GLU A 164 9.02 10.25 8.66
CA GLU A 164 9.39 11.65 8.42
C GLU A 164 8.81 12.59 9.46
N GLN A 165 7.63 12.26 9.98
CA GLN A 165 6.95 13.05 10.99
C GLN A 165 7.30 12.57 12.40
N CYS A 166 7.57 11.27 12.55
CA CYS A 166 7.83 10.56 13.80
C CYS A 166 9.00 9.57 13.63
N PRO A 167 10.26 10.06 13.55
CA PRO A 167 11.42 9.20 13.31
C PRO A 167 11.60 8.11 14.38
N GLU A 168 11.15 8.34 15.61
CA GLU A 168 11.22 7.38 16.72
C GLU A 168 10.43 6.09 16.46
N LEU A 169 9.38 6.15 15.62
CA LEU A 169 8.55 4.99 15.29
C LEU A 169 9.29 3.96 14.44
N ARG A 170 10.41 4.34 13.80
CA ARG A 170 11.28 3.39 13.08
C ARG A 170 11.89 2.35 14.03
N GLU A 171 12.06 2.67 15.31
CA GLU A 171 12.66 1.77 16.31
C GLU A 171 11.66 0.72 16.84
N GLU A 172 10.40 0.74 16.39
CA GLU A 172 9.34 -0.14 16.89
C GLU A 172 9.09 -1.37 16.01
N TYR A 173 9.74 -1.46 14.86
CA TYR A 173 9.70 -2.61 13.97
C TYR A 173 11.05 -2.87 13.31
N GLU A 174 11.20 -4.08 12.79
CA GLU A 174 12.40 -4.52 12.08
C GLU A 174 12.07 -4.84 10.63
N ILE A 175 13.02 -4.68 9.71
CA ILE A 175 12.83 -5.16 8.34
C ILE A 175 13.19 -6.65 8.37
N PRO A 176 12.30 -7.57 7.96
CA PRO A 176 12.63 -9.00 7.96
C PRO A 176 13.87 -9.25 7.10
N GLY A 177 14.84 -10.01 7.63
CA GLY A 177 16.14 -10.25 6.98
C GLY A 177 16.07 -11.00 5.65
N TRP A 178 14.88 -11.42 5.22
CA TRP A 178 14.65 -12.09 3.95
C TRP A 178 14.63 -11.15 2.74
N PHE A 179 14.49 -9.84 2.97
CA PHE A 179 14.34 -8.84 1.92
C PHE A 179 15.60 -7.99 1.81
N ASP A 180 16.30 -8.11 0.68
CA ASP A 180 17.39 -7.21 0.35
C ASP A 180 16.84 -5.89 -0.20
N ASP A 181 17.16 -4.76 0.44
CA ASP A 181 16.95 -3.45 -0.17
C ASP A 181 18.12 -3.11 -1.12
N TYR A 182 17.93 -3.39 -2.41
CA TYR A 182 18.92 -3.03 -3.43
C TYR A 182 19.00 -1.54 -3.75
N PHE A 183 18.03 -0.72 -3.33
CA PHE A 183 18.15 0.74 -3.47
C PHE A 183 19.26 1.29 -2.58
N GLU A 184 19.56 0.65 -1.45
CA GLU A 184 20.71 1.04 -0.61
C GLU A 184 22.05 0.96 -1.34
N LYS A 185 22.16 0.08 -2.34
CA LYS A 185 23.37 -0.07 -3.17
C LYS A 185 23.53 1.05 -4.20
N LEU A 186 22.47 1.83 -4.47
CA LEU A 186 22.54 2.96 -5.38
C LEU A 186 23.21 4.18 -4.72
N PRO A 187 23.95 5.01 -5.49
CA PRO A 187 24.38 6.31 -5.02
C PRO A 187 23.19 7.14 -4.52
N LYS A 188 23.35 7.87 -3.41
CA LYS A 188 22.25 8.61 -2.74
C LYS A 188 21.35 9.43 -3.68
N LYS A 189 21.94 10.09 -4.69
CA LYS A 189 21.22 10.89 -5.69
C LYS A 189 20.30 10.10 -6.63
N PHE A 190 20.43 8.77 -6.68
CA PHE A 190 19.64 7.86 -7.50
C PHE A 190 18.73 6.97 -6.66
N ARG A 191 18.74 7.12 -5.33
CA ARG A 191 17.83 6.37 -4.46
C ARG A 191 16.43 6.97 -4.59
N PRO A 192 15.40 6.15 -4.82
CA PRO A 192 14.04 6.63 -4.86
C PRO A 192 13.54 6.96 -3.46
N TYR A 193 13.64 8.24 -3.07
CA TYR A 193 13.18 8.78 -1.78
C TYR A 193 13.83 8.11 -0.53
N PRO A 194 14.01 8.79 0.61
CA PRO A 194 14.84 8.26 1.69
C PRO A 194 14.35 6.98 2.38
N THR A 195 13.06 6.61 2.35
CA THR A 195 12.56 5.36 2.94
C THR A 195 11.36 4.77 2.16
N PRO A 196 11.44 3.51 1.69
CA PRO A 196 10.33 2.81 1.03
C PRO A 196 9.40 2.17 2.08
N HIS A 197 9.10 2.87 3.18
CA HIS A 197 8.25 2.38 4.25
C HIS A 197 7.04 3.29 4.40
N TRP A 198 5.89 2.66 4.52
CA TRP A 198 4.61 3.36 4.60
C TRP A 198 3.69 2.69 5.59
N VAL A 199 2.95 3.52 6.31
CA VAL A 199 1.78 3.09 7.06
C VAL A 199 0.53 3.27 6.21
N PHE A 200 -0.36 2.29 6.29
CA PHE A 200 -1.68 2.32 5.69
C PHE A 200 -2.72 2.19 6.80
N ILE A 201 -3.66 3.12 6.84
CA ILE A 201 -4.80 3.12 7.76
C ILE A 201 -6.03 3.37 6.90
N GLY A 202 -7.01 2.46 6.94
CA GLY A 202 -8.25 2.58 6.20
C GLY A 202 -9.40 1.94 6.96
N PRO A 203 -10.63 2.42 6.80
CA PRO A 203 -11.81 1.72 7.28
C PRO A 203 -12.13 0.48 6.43
N GLN A 204 -13.18 -0.24 6.81
CA GLN A 204 -13.80 -1.24 5.94
C GLN A 204 -14.07 -0.65 4.54
N ASP A 205 -13.95 -1.49 3.51
CA ASP A 205 -14.13 -1.16 2.08
C ASP A 205 -13.10 -0.20 1.46
N ALA A 206 -12.16 0.32 2.25
CA ALA A 206 -10.99 1.02 1.69
C ALA A 206 -10.14 0.05 0.86
N HIS A 207 -9.82 0.45 -0.37
CA HIS A 207 -9.06 -0.39 -1.29
C HIS A 207 -8.09 0.45 -2.14
N THR A 208 -7.06 -0.22 -2.66
CA THR A 208 -6.25 0.31 -3.75
C THR A 208 -6.63 -0.44 -5.03
N PRO A 209 -6.92 0.26 -6.14
CA PRO A 209 -7.17 -0.40 -7.42
C PRO A 209 -6.02 -1.33 -7.83
N LEU A 210 -6.33 -2.35 -8.63
CA LEU A 210 -5.33 -3.27 -9.16
C LEU A 210 -4.21 -2.50 -9.89
N HIS A 211 -2.96 -2.79 -9.52
CA HIS A 211 -1.79 -2.16 -10.10
C HIS A 211 -0.57 -3.08 -10.00
N LEU A 212 0.51 -2.70 -10.71
CA LEU A 212 1.84 -3.22 -10.49
C LEU A 212 2.63 -2.23 -9.65
N ASP A 213 3.48 -2.77 -8.78
CA ASP A 213 4.36 -1.93 -7.98
C ASP A 213 5.35 -1.15 -8.86
N PRO A 214 5.73 0.04 -8.39
CA PRO A 214 6.71 0.88 -9.07
C PRO A 214 8.02 0.12 -9.25
N TRP A 215 8.66 0.23 -10.41
CA TRP A 215 9.93 -0.47 -10.70
C TRP A 215 9.87 -1.99 -10.61
N CYS A 216 8.67 -2.58 -10.61
CA CYS A 216 8.47 -4.01 -10.41
C CYS A 216 9.13 -4.51 -9.11
N THR A 217 9.15 -3.69 -8.07
CA THR A 217 9.65 -4.12 -6.75
C THR A 217 8.76 -5.20 -6.17
N HIS A 218 9.34 -6.10 -5.40
CA HIS A 218 8.58 -6.88 -4.44
C HIS A 218 8.15 -5.98 -3.28
N ALA A 219 6.95 -6.20 -2.76
CA ALA A 219 6.47 -5.57 -1.54
C ALA A 219 6.14 -6.64 -0.49
N TRP A 220 6.31 -6.28 0.78
CA TRP A 220 5.81 -7.04 1.91
C TRP A 220 4.91 -6.14 2.76
N PHE A 221 3.87 -6.73 3.34
CA PHE A 221 2.92 -6.03 4.21
C PHE A 221 2.88 -6.73 5.57
N ALA A 222 3.06 -5.94 6.63
CA ALA A 222 2.80 -6.37 8.00
C ALA A 222 1.43 -5.85 8.43
N GLN A 223 0.48 -6.76 8.66
CA GLN A 223 -0.84 -6.41 9.20
C GLN A 223 -0.77 -6.47 10.73
N LEU A 224 -1.08 -5.35 11.39
CA LEU A 224 -0.98 -5.20 12.86
C LEU A 224 -2.35 -5.25 13.57
N GLN A 225 -3.44 -4.95 12.85
CA GLN A 225 -4.83 -4.91 13.34
C GLN A 225 -5.76 -5.62 12.35
#